data_AF-X1PTV3-F1
#
_entry.id   AF-X1PTV3-F1
#
_cell.length_a   1.000
_cell.length_b   1.000
_cell.length_c   1.000
_cell.angle_alpha   90.00
_cell.angle_beta   90.00
_cell.angle_gamma   90.00
#
_symmetry.space_group_name_H-M   'P 1'
#
loop_
_entity.id
_entity.type
_entity.pdbx_description
1 polymer ?
#
loop_
_entity_poly.entity_id
_entity_poly.type
_entity_poly.pdbx_seq_one_letter_code
_entity_poly.pdbx_strand_id
1 'polypeptide(L)' 'DRKKIAKAAAEWADGDSVAISIALGCDYFCTRDQAKGAGSKSVLSQENLEWLKADYGFKTITPEELANLI' A
#
# COMPACT_ATOMS: atom_id res chain seq x y z
N ASP A 1 -15.26 4.14 -20.29
CA ASP A 1 -14.17 5.05 -19.86
C ASP A 1 -14.15 5.40 -18.37
N ARG A 2 -15.27 5.81 -17.74
CA ARG A 2 -15.27 6.17 -16.30
C ARG A 2 -14.64 5.14 -15.35
N LYS A 3 -14.89 3.83 -15.55
CA LYS A 3 -14.27 2.77 -14.73
C LYS A 3 -12.75 2.70 -14.86
N LYS A 4 -12.19 2.98 -16.05
CA LYS A 4 -10.74 2.99 -16.28
C LYS A 4 -10.10 4.19 -15.59
N ILE A 5 -10.74 5.36 -15.68
CA ILE A 5 -10.31 6.59 -15.00
C ILE A 5 -10.37 6.40 -13.48
N ALA A 6 -11.48 5.85 -12.96
CA ALA A 6 -11.62 5.57 -11.52
C ALA A 6 -10.53 4.61 -11.03
N LYS A 7 -10.21 3.56 -11.80
CA LYS A 7 -9.11 2.65 -11.46
C LYS A 7 -7.76 3.37 -11.46
N ALA A 8 -7.45 4.16 -12.48
CA ALA A 8 -6.20 4.91 -12.53
C ALA A 8 -6.06 5.90 -11.37
N ALA A 9 -7.15 6.59 -11.00
CA ALA A 9 -7.17 7.50 -9.86
C ALA A 9 -6.99 6.76 -8.52
N ALA A 10 -7.57 5.57 -8.36
CA ALA A 10 -7.40 4.74 -7.17
C ALA A 10 -5.94 4.29 -7.01
N GLU A 11 -5.32 3.74 -8.06
CA GLU A 11 -3.91 3.30 -8.01
C GLU A 11 -2.96 4.48 -7.75
N TRP A 12 -3.27 5.68 -8.27
CA TRP A 12 -2.51 6.88 -7.97
C TRP A 12 -2.63 7.28 -6.49
N ALA A 13 -3.84 7.26 -5.93
CA ALA A 13 -4.08 7.58 -4.52
C ALA A 13 -3.39 6.59 -3.57
N ASP A 14 -3.34 5.30 -3.93
CA ASP A 14 -2.59 4.30 -3.16
C ASP A 14 -1.09 4.62 -3.17
N GLY A 15 -0.54 4.97 -4.34
CA GLY A 15 0.86 5.38 -4.48
C GLY A 15 1.22 6.59 -3.63
N ASP A 16 0.39 7.64 -3.67
CA ASP A 16 0.59 8.84 -2.86
C ASP A 16 0.51 8.52 -1.36
N SER A 17 -0.42 7.66 -0.94
CA SER A 17 -0.55 7.24 0.46
C SER A 17 0.69 6.49 0.97
N VAL A 18 1.25 5.60 0.15
CA VAL A 18 2.51 4.90 0.44
C VAL A 18 3.67 5.89 0.55
N ALA A 19 3.79 6.81 -0.41
CA ALA A 19 4.85 7.81 -0.43
C ALA A 19 4.81 8.72 0.81
N ILE A 20 3.62 9.18 1.20
CA ILE A 20 3.43 9.99 2.41
C ILE A 20 3.81 9.20 3.67
N SER A 21 3.38 7.94 3.77
CA SER A 21 3.73 7.06 4.90
C SER A 21 5.24 6.90 5.07
N ILE A 22 5.98 6.74 3.97
CA ILE A 22 7.45 6.65 3.98
C ILE A 22 8.05 8.00 4.38
N ALA A 23 7.60 9.09 3.76
CA ALA A 23 8.14 10.44 4.01
C ALA A 23 7.94 10.91 5.46
N LEU A 24 6.82 10.52 6.08
CA LEU A 24 6.53 10.81 7.48
C LEU A 24 7.18 9.84 8.47
N GLY A 25 7.83 8.77 7.98
CA GLY A 25 8.46 7.76 8.84
C GLY A 25 7.47 6.96 9.67
N CYS A 26 6.27 6.69 9.14
CA CYS A 26 5.27 5.88 9.84
C CYS A 26 5.79 4.44 10.03
N ASP A 27 5.62 3.89 11.23
CA ASP A 27 6.07 2.52 11.54
C ASP A 27 5.37 1.45 10.72
N TYR A 28 4.07 1.64 10.49
CA TYR A 28 3.22 0.71 9.75
C TYR A 28 2.19 1.45 8.89
N PHE A 29 1.97 0.93 7.69
CA PHE A 29 0.85 1.30 6.83
C PHE A 29 -0.31 0.32 7.04
N CYS A 30 -1.38 0.80 7.68
CA CYS A 30 -2.53 -0.03 8.00
C CYS A 30 -3.42 -0.22 6.77
N THR A 31 -3.48 -1.45 6.25
CA THR A 31 -4.29 -1.77 5.06
C THR A 31 -4.77 -3.21 5.08
N ARG A 32 -5.94 -3.47 4.47
CA ARG A 32 -6.41 -4.82 4.13
C ARG A 32 -6.11 -5.18 2.67
N ASP A 33 -5.60 -4.24 1.91
CA ASP A 33 -5.34 -4.45 0.50
C ASP A 33 -4.10 -5.32 0.31
N GLN A 34 -4.27 -6.36 -0.50
CA GLN A 34 -3.24 -7.33 -0.88
C GLN A 34 -3.12 -7.40 -2.41
N ALA A 35 -3.58 -6.37 -3.12
CA ALA A 35 -3.56 -6.25 -4.58
C ALA A 35 -4.18 -7.44 -5.34
N LYS A 36 -5.11 -8.20 -4.72
CA LYS A 36 -5.65 -9.46 -5.28
C LYS A 36 -6.31 -9.30 -6.66
N GLY A 37 -6.82 -8.12 -7.00
CA GLY A 37 -7.46 -7.83 -8.28
C GLY A 37 -6.60 -7.04 -9.29
N ALA A 38 -5.49 -6.44 -8.86
CA ALA A 38 -4.64 -5.59 -9.70
C ALA A 38 -3.34 -6.29 -10.12
N GLY A 39 -2.92 -7.33 -9.38
CA GLY A 39 -1.69 -8.07 -9.65
C GLY A 39 -0.45 -7.18 -9.49
N SER A 40 0.58 -7.42 -10.30
CA SER A 40 1.86 -6.71 -10.25
C SER A 40 1.79 -5.21 -10.56
N LYS A 41 0.64 -4.69 -11.02
CA LYS A 41 0.49 -3.27 -11.37
C LYS A 41 0.12 -2.38 -10.19
N SER A 42 -0.27 -2.96 -9.06
CA SER A 42 -0.57 -2.19 -7.86
C SER A 42 0.68 -1.94 -7.04
N VAL A 43 0.77 -0.75 -6.44
CA VAL A 43 1.84 -0.41 -5.49
C VAL A 43 1.84 -1.34 -4.26
N LEU A 44 0.69 -1.92 -3.92
CA LEU A 44 0.52 -2.88 -2.82
C LEU A 44 0.63 -4.35 -3.28
N SER A 45 1.17 -4.59 -4.48
CA SER A 45 1.49 -5.95 -4.91
C SER A 45 2.64 -6.53 -4.09
N GLN A 46 2.67 -7.86 -3.94
CA GLN A 46 3.69 -8.54 -3.12
C GLN A 46 5.12 -8.17 -3.54
N GLU A 47 5.39 -8.14 -4.85
CA GLU A 47 6.69 -7.75 -5.42
C GLU A 47 7.06 -6.30 -5.03
N ASN A 48 6.12 -5.37 -5.18
CA ASN A 48 6.36 -3.97 -4.83
C ASN A 48 6.49 -3.78 -3.31
N LEU A 49 5.75 -4.52 -2.49
CA LEU A 49 5.89 -4.49 -1.03
C LEU A 49 7.25 -5.02 -0.58
N GLU A 50 7.78 -6.05 -1.23
CA GLU A 50 9.13 -6.57 -0.97
C GLU A 50 10.19 -5.53 -1.29
N TRP A 51 10.08 -4.86 -2.44
CA TRP A 51 10.95 -3.74 -2.82
C TRP A 51 10.83 -2.56 -1.84
N LEU A 52 9.62 -2.12 -1.53
CA LEU A 52 9.37 -1.00 -0.62
C LEU A 52 9.92 -1.28 0.79
N LYS A 53 9.80 -2.53 1.25
CA LYS A 53 10.36 -2.97 2.53
C LYS A 53 11.89 -2.98 2.51
N ALA A 54 12.51 -3.46 1.43
CA ALA A 54 13.96 -3.55 1.33
C ALA A 54 14.63 -2.17 1.24
N ASP A 55 14.08 -1.28 0.42
CA ASP A 55 14.71 0.01 0.11
C ASP A 55 14.30 1.13 1.05
N TYR A 56 13.07 1.09 1.58
CA TYR A 56 12.49 2.18 2.38
C TYR A 56 12.01 1.75 3.77
N GLY A 57 12.16 0.48 4.13
CA GLY A 57 11.69 -0.03 5.42
C GLY A 57 10.16 -0.05 5.58
N PHE A 58 9.42 0.10 4.47
CA PHE A 58 7.96 0.14 4.48
C PHE A 58 7.38 -1.19 4.96
N LYS A 59 6.47 -1.13 5.94
CA LYS A 59 5.79 -2.29 6.51
C LYS A 59 4.30 -2.06 6.46
N THR A 60 3.55 -3.09 6.09
CA THR A 60 2.10 -3.09 6.21
C THR A 60 1.68 -3.81 7.48
N ILE A 61 0.51 -3.46 7.99
CA ILE A 61 -0.16 -4.14 9.10
C ILE A 61 -1.65 -4.23 8.78
N THR A 62 -2.31 -5.31 9.16
CA THR A 62 -3.78 -5.38 9.07
C THR A 62 -4.43 -4.58 10.21
N PRO A 63 -5.68 -4.10 10.04
CA PRO A 63 -6.40 -3.46 11.13
C PRO A 63 -6.50 -4.33 12.39
N GLU A 64 -6.65 -5.65 12.21
CA GLU A 64 -6.73 -6.62 13.29
C GLU A 64 -5.39 -6.76 14.03
N GLU A 65 -4.26 -6.84 13.31
CA GLU A 65 -2.93 -6.83 13.93
C GLU A 65 -2.64 -5.51 14.64
N LEU A 66 -3.01 -4.38 14.05
CA LEU A 66 -2.82 -3.06 14.64
C LEU A 66 -3.62 -2.91 15.94
N ALA A 67 -4.86 -3.38 15.96
CA ALA A 67 -5.70 -3.35 17.16
C ALA A 67 -5.13 -4.19 18.32
N ASN A 68 -4.33 -5.21 18.02
CA ASN A 68 -3.69 -6.09 19.01
C ASN A 68 -2.25 -5.68 19.34
N LEU A 69 -1.76 -4.55 18.81
CA LEU A 69 -0.40 -4.08 19.05
C LEU A 69 -0.22 -3.45 20.46
N ILE A 70 -1.30 -3.31 21.21
CA ILE A 70 -1.39 -2.61 22.51
C ILE A 70 -1.71 -3.60 23.63
#